data_AF-A0A1I7VHD4-F1
#
_entry.id   AF-A0A1I7VHD4-F1
#
_cell.length_a   1.000
_cell.length_b   1.000
_cell.length_c   1.000
_cell.angle_alpha   90.00
_cell.angle_beta   90.00
_cell.angle_gamma   90.00
#
_symmetry.space_group_name_H-M   'P 1'
#
loop_
_entity.id
_entity.type
_entity.pdbx_description
1 polymer ?
#
loop_
_entity_poly.entity_id
_entity_poly.type
_entity_poly.pdbx_seq_one_letter_code
_entity_poly.pdbx_strand_id
1 'polypeptide(L)'
;MSLYIHGKMKSTVRNIDFQLVAHWLLVEGVRREMEAVRKGFETIIKIDDLTSFTPDEMAELFCGCSEETWKRTWNESALQSAIKPDHGYTHDSDQIRWLIQMLASYDYQQQRKFLQFVTGSPKLPVGGFRSLNPR
;
A
#
# COMPACT_ATOMS: atom_id res chain seq x y z
N MET A 1 -32.29 -35.73 9.09
CA MET A 1 -32.75 -35.01 7.89
C MET A 1 -31.55 -34.87 6.97
N SER A 2 -31.53 -35.72 5.96
CA SER A 2 -30.42 -35.93 5.03
C SER A 2 -30.39 -34.83 3.99
N LEU A 3 -29.21 -34.30 3.66
CA LEU A 3 -28.89 -33.80 2.32
C LEU A 3 -27.38 -33.97 2.09
N TYR A 4 -27.06 -35.13 1.53
CA TYR A 4 -25.85 -35.39 0.78
C TYR A 4 -25.71 -34.33 -0.32
N ILE A 5 -24.56 -33.66 -0.39
CA ILE A 5 -24.06 -33.11 -1.66
C ILE A 5 -22.73 -33.80 -1.94
N HIS A 6 -22.85 -34.93 -2.64
CA HIS A 6 -21.75 -35.57 -3.34
C HIS A 6 -21.43 -34.70 -4.56
N GLY A 7 -20.40 -33.88 -4.47
CA GLY A 7 -19.87 -33.12 -5.60
C GLY A 7 -18.36 -33.09 -5.50
N LYS A 8 -17.68 -34.03 -6.17
CA LYS A 8 -16.23 -33.95 -6.40
C LYS A 8 -15.93 -32.60 -7.07
N MET A 9 -15.43 -31.61 -6.33
CA MET A 9 -14.69 -30.51 -6.94
C MET A 9 -13.38 -31.09 -7.47
N LYS A 10 -13.40 -31.54 -8.73
CA LYS A 10 -12.18 -31.57 -9.53
C LYS A 10 -11.73 -30.12 -9.68
N SER A 11 -10.81 -29.68 -8.82
CA SER A 11 -10.13 -28.39 -8.95
C SER A 11 -9.31 -28.40 -10.24
N THR A 12 -9.96 -28.08 -11.35
CA THR A 12 -9.26 -27.63 -12.54
C THR A 12 -8.85 -26.20 -12.24
N VAL A 13 -7.61 -25.81 -12.56
CA VAL A 13 -7.02 -24.46 -12.37
C VAL A 13 -7.90 -23.30 -12.87
N ARG A 14 -8.98 -23.59 -13.61
CA ARG A 14 -9.89 -22.67 -14.29
C ARG A 14 -11.08 -22.14 -13.45
N ASN A 15 -11.26 -22.55 -12.19
CA ASN A 15 -12.45 -22.15 -11.40
C ASN A 15 -12.10 -21.70 -9.97
N ILE A 16 -10.95 -21.05 -9.82
CA ILE A 16 -10.58 -20.42 -8.56
C ILE A 16 -11.35 -19.10 -8.46
N ASP A 17 -12.34 -19.05 -7.57
CA ASP A 17 -12.99 -17.79 -7.22
C ASP A 17 -11.95 -16.90 -6.53
N PHE A 18 -11.63 -15.77 -7.18
CA PHE A 18 -10.68 -14.78 -6.66
C PHE A 18 -11.04 -14.33 -5.26
N GLN A 19 -12.34 -14.19 -4.96
CA GLN A 19 -12.80 -13.77 -3.63
C GLN A 19 -12.47 -14.82 -2.57
N LEU A 20 -12.64 -16.10 -2.90
CA LEU A 20 -12.34 -17.19 -1.96
C LEU A 20 -10.84 -17.27 -1.65
N VAL A 21 -9.99 -17.06 -2.66
CA VAL A 21 -8.53 -17.04 -2.47
C VAL A 21 -8.09 -15.81 -1.69
N ALA A 22 -8.61 -14.63 -2.01
CA ALA A 22 -8.32 -13.41 -1.26
C ALA A 22 -8.75 -13.56 0.21
N HIS A 23 -9.94 -14.09 0.48
CA HIS A 23 -10.42 -14.35 1.83
C HIS A 23 -9.54 -15.36 2.57
N TRP A 24 -9.16 -16.46 1.91
CA TRP A 24 -8.29 -17.45 2.53
C TRP A 24 -6.90 -16.88 2.84
N LEU A 25 -6.31 -16.08 1.95
CA LEU A 25 -4.99 -15.48 2.15
C LEU A 25 -4.98 -14.37 3.21
N LEU A 26 -5.96 -13.48 3.19
CA LEU A 26 -5.94 -12.23 3.96
C LEU A 26 -6.76 -12.28 5.26
N VAL A 27 -7.67 -13.25 5.40
CA VAL A 27 -8.54 -13.37 6.58
C VAL A 27 -8.27 -14.68 7.31
N GLU A 28 -8.55 -15.83 6.68
CA GLU A 28 -8.43 -17.12 7.38
C GLU A 28 -6.97 -17.49 7.66
N GLY A 29 -6.09 -17.29 6.68
CA GLY A 29 -4.69 -17.69 6.73
C GLY A 29 -3.87 -16.95 7.79
N VAL A 30 -4.35 -15.80 8.26
CA VAL A 30 -3.69 -14.95 9.26
C VAL A 30 -4.55 -14.74 10.53
N ARG A 31 -5.68 -15.45 10.65
CA ARG A 31 -6.67 -15.24 11.71
C ARG A 31 -6.07 -15.32 13.12
N ARG A 32 -5.16 -16.27 13.35
CA ARG A 32 -4.57 -16.51 14.68
C ARG A 32 -3.65 -15.38 15.11
N GLU A 33 -2.82 -14.91 14.19
CA GLU A 33 -1.88 -13.81 14.36
C GLU A 33 -2.65 -12.50 14.57
N MET A 34 -3.66 -12.25 13.74
CA MET A 34 -4.50 -11.06 13.86
C MET A 34 -5.28 -11.04 15.17
N GLU A 35 -5.79 -12.17 15.66
CA GLU A 35 -6.47 -12.24 16.96
C GLU A 35 -5.51 -11.99 18.14
N ALA A 36 -4.26 -12.43 18.05
CA ALA A 36 -3.25 -12.13 19.05
C ALA A 36 -2.90 -10.63 19.07
N VAL A 37 -2.74 -10.02 17.89
CA VAL A 37 -2.55 -8.56 17.75
C VAL A 37 -3.76 -7.81 18.31
N ARG A 38 -4.98 -8.23 17.97
CA ARG A 38 -6.24 -7.65 18.48
C ARG A 38 -6.27 -7.62 20.00
N LYS A 39 -6.02 -8.78 20.63
CA LYS A 39 -6.00 -8.91 22.10
C LYS A 39 -4.92 -8.06 22.75
N GLY A 40 -3.72 -8.02 22.17
CA GLY A 40 -2.63 -7.18 22.67
C GLY A 40 -2.98 -5.70 22.58
N PHE A 41 -3.55 -5.28 21.45
CA PHE A 41 -3.94 -3.90 21.21
C PHE A 41 -5.09 -3.45 22.16
N GLU A 42 -6.06 -4.32 22.40
CA GLU A 42 -7.17 -4.09 23.36
C GLU A 42 -6.72 -3.88 24.81
N THR A 43 -5.48 -4.22 25.16
CA THR A 43 -4.91 -3.89 26.49
C THR A 43 -4.57 -2.41 26.66
N ILE A 44 -4.47 -1.66 25.55
CA ILE A 44 -4.07 -0.25 25.53
C ILE A 44 -5.24 0.64 25.08
N ILE A 45 -5.96 0.25 24.02
CA ILE A 45 -7.06 1.02 23.42
C ILE A 45 -8.20 0.07 23.08
N LYS A 46 -9.45 0.45 23.39
CA LYS A 46 -10.62 -0.35 23.00
C LYS A 46 -10.86 -0.20 21.49
N ILE A 47 -11.07 -1.32 20.80
CA ILE A 47 -11.30 -1.30 19.35
C ILE A 47 -12.57 -0.54 18.98
N ASP A 48 -13.58 -0.56 19.84
CA ASP A 48 -14.82 0.19 19.64
C ASP A 48 -14.57 1.70 19.49
N ASP A 49 -13.54 2.24 20.17
CA ASP A 49 -13.16 3.65 20.08
C ASP A 49 -12.55 4.00 18.70
N LEU A 50 -12.17 3.00 17.90
CA LEU A 50 -11.59 3.18 16.57
C LEU A 50 -12.62 3.05 15.44
N THR A 51 -13.88 2.74 15.75
CA THR A 51 -14.92 2.45 14.73
C THR A 51 -15.32 3.67 13.90
N SER A 52 -15.03 4.89 14.36
CA SER A 52 -15.28 6.13 13.61
C SER A 52 -14.24 6.43 12.54
N PHE A 53 -13.09 5.76 12.56
CA PHE A 53 -12.00 6.01 11.60
C PHE A 53 -12.16 5.15 10.34
N THR A 54 -11.91 5.77 9.19
CA THR A 54 -11.73 5.04 7.93
C THR A 54 -10.39 4.28 7.93
N PRO A 55 -10.21 3.26 7.07
CA PRO A 55 -8.94 2.54 6.96
C PRO A 55 -7.73 3.46 6.69
N ASP A 56 -7.93 4.51 5.89
CA ASP A 56 -6.88 5.49 5.57
C ASP A 56 -6.49 6.32 6.79
N GLU A 57 -7.47 6.79 7.58
CA GLU A 57 -7.22 7.53 8.82
C GLU A 57 -6.58 6.63 9.88
N MET A 58 -6.98 5.37 9.95
CA MET A 58 -6.38 4.38 10.85
C MET A 58 -4.89 4.15 10.49
N ALA A 59 -4.56 4.05 9.20
CA ALA A 59 -3.17 3.97 8.74
C ALA A 59 -2.37 5.25 9.01
N GLU A 60 -3.02 6.41 9.03
CA GLU A 60 -2.40 7.68 9.41
C GLU A 60 -2.13 7.74 10.92
N LEU A 61 -3.10 7.32 11.74
CA LEU A 61 -3.01 7.29 13.20
C LEU A 61 -1.89 6.36 13.69
N PHE A 62 -1.77 5.16 13.12
CA PHE A 62 -0.77 4.18 13.58
C PHE A 62 0.62 4.40 13.00
N CYS A 63 0.69 4.74 11.72
CA CYS A 63 1.95 4.72 10.99
C CYS A 63 2.43 6.13 10.64
N GLY A 64 1.89 7.18 11.28
CA GLY A 64 2.02 8.60 10.92
C GLY A 64 3.32 9.00 10.22
N CYS A 65 3.24 9.92 9.25
CA CYS A 65 4.42 10.47 8.59
C CYS A 65 4.44 11.98 8.83
N SER A 66 5.52 12.50 9.43
CA SER A 66 5.61 13.94 9.68
C SER A 66 5.81 14.66 8.35
N GLU A 67 4.99 15.68 8.10
CA GLU A 67 5.04 16.47 6.86
C GLU A 67 6.42 17.11 6.67
N GLU A 68 7.12 17.43 7.77
CA GLU A 68 8.47 18.00 7.76
C GLU A 68 9.51 17.02 7.22
N THR A 69 9.41 15.74 7.61
CA THR A 69 10.32 14.69 7.11
C THR A 69 10.02 14.40 5.64
N TRP A 70 8.74 14.42 5.29
CA TRP A 70 8.28 14.23 3.93
C TRP A 70 8.79 15.32 2.98
N LYS A 71 8.65 16.60 3.33
CA LYS A 71 9.14 17.75 2.55
C LYS A 71 10.64 17.68 2.26
N ARG A 72 11.44 17.15 3.19
CA ARG A 72 12.88 16.95 2.95
C ARG A 72 13.16 15.83 1.95
N THR A 73 12.30 14.83 1.90
CA THR A 73 12.47 13.65 1.05
C THR A 73 11.95 13.89 -0.36
N TRP A 74 10.84 14.61 -0.50
CA TRP A 74 10.18 14.89 -1.77
C TRP A 74 10.65 16.21 -2.38
N ASN A 75 11.73 16.16 -3.15
CA ASN A 75 12.26 17.30 -3.89
C ASN A 75 12.72 16.86 -5.29
N GLU A 76 12.92 17.83 -6.20
CA GLU A 76 13.28 17.55 -7.60
C GLU A 76 14.52 16.67 -7.73
N SER A 77 15.59 16.92 -6.95
CA SER A 77 16.81 16.13 -6.99
C SER A 77 16.57 14.67 -6.57
N ALA A 78 15.77 14.47 -5.52
CA ALA A 78 15.39 13.14 -5.07
C ALA A 78 14.54 12.40 -6.11
N LEU A 79 13.56 13.08 -6.71
CA LEU A 79 12.70 12.53 -7.78
C LEU A 79 13.51 12.18 -9.03
N GLN A 80 14.42 13.06 -9.44
CA GLN A 80 15.32 12.82 -10.57
C GLN A 80 16.21 11.60 -10.31
N SER A 81 16.70 11.39 -9.09
CA SER A 81 17.47 10.21 -8.75
C SER A 81 16.62 8.94 -8.64
N ALA A 82 15.32 9.06 -8.34
CA ALA A 82 14.41 7.94 -8.11
C ALA A 82 13.81 7.39 -9.41
N ILE A 83 13.52 8.27 -10.36
CA ILE A 83 12.95 7.91 -11.66
C ILE A 83 14.08 7.34 -12.53
N LYS A 84 13.86 6.16 -13.10
CA LYS A 84 14.77 5.56 -14.07
C LYS A 84 14.06 5.54 -15.43
N PRO A 85 14.39 6.48 -16.34
CA PRO A 85 13.82 6.50 -17.67
C PRO A 85 14.15 5.20 -18.43
N ASP A 86 13.21 4.75 -19.25
CA ASP A 86 13.32 3.53 -20.03
C ASP A 86 12.64 3.73 -21.41
N HIS A 87 12.81 2.80 -22.34
CA HIS A 87 12.13 2.75 -23.64
C HIS A 87 12.43 3.96 -24.53
N GLY A 88 13.69 4.42 -24.51
CA GLY A 88 14.18 5.53 -25.34
C GLY A 88 14.06 6.91 -24.68
N TYR A 89 13.47 6.99 -23.48
CA TYR A 89 13.54 8.19 -22.66
C TYR A 89 14.86 8.27 -21.90
N THR A 90 15.32 9.49 -21.65
CA THR A 90 16.48 9.81 -20.81
C THR A 90 16.08 10.89 -19.81
N HIS A 91 16.95 11.20 -18.84
CA HIS A 91 16.73 12.33 -17.95
C HIS A 91 16.68 13.69 -18.69
N ASP A 92 17.21 13.73 -19.92
CA ASP A 92 17.16 14.90 -20.79
C ASP A 92 15.91 14.93 -21.68
N SER A 93 15.02 13.95 -21.60
CA SER A 93 13.75 14.02 -22.32
C SER A 93 12.82 15.04 -21.67
N ASP A 94 12.21 15.91 -22.48
CA ASP A 94 11.28 16.95 -21.99
C ASP A 94 10.15 16.35 -21.14
N GLN A 95 9.64 15.19 -21.53
CA GLN A 95 8.58 14.47 -20.83
C GLN A 95 9.01 14.05 -19.40
N ILE A 96 10.25 13.62 -19.22
CA ILE A 96 10.80 13.25 -17.90
C ILE A 96 10.97 14.50 -17.04
N ARG A 97 11.46 15.60 -17.61
CA ARG A 97 11.59 16.87 -16.89
C ARG A 97 10.22 17.43 -16.47
N TRP A 98 9.22 17.38 -17.36
CA TRP A 98 7.85 17.80 -17.04
C TRP A 98 7.23 16.95 -15.94
N LEU A 99 7.45 15.62 -15.97
CA LEU A 99 6.98 14.72 -14.92
C LEU A 99 7.60 15.11 -13.57
N ILE A 100 8.92 15.32 -13.51
CA ILE A 100 9.61 15.70 -12.26
C ILE A 100 9.09 17.05 -11.73
N GLN A 101 8.97 18.06 -12.59
CA GLN A 101 8.47 19.38 -12.20
C GLN A 101 7.04 19.30 -11.68
N MET A 102 6.17 18.57 -12.38
CA MET A 102 4.79 18.35 -11.98
C MET A 102 4.71 17.64 -10.61
N LEU A 103 5.46 16.56 -10.41
CA LEU A 103 5.50 15.85 -9.13
C LEU A 103 6.10 16.70 -8.00
N ALA A 104 7.08 17.54 -8.28
CA ALA A 104 7.65 18.45 -7.29
C ALA A 104 6.66 19.56 -6.87
N SER A 105 5.75 19.95 -7.77
CA SER A 105 4.71 20.94 -7.50
C SER A 105 3.49 20.41 -6.74
N TYR A 106 3.35 19.09 -6.61
CA TYR A 106 2.22 18.49 -5.90
C TYR A 106 2.21 18.89 -4.43
N ASP A 107 1.02 19.02 -3.86
CA ASP A 107 0.86 19.12 -2.40
C ASP A 107 1.09 17.75 -1.72
N TYR A 108 1.20 17.76 -0.40
CA TYR A 108 1.46 16.55 0.39
C TYR A 108 0.49 15.40 0.08
N GLN A 109 -0.81 15.69 -0.07
CA GLN A 109 -1.83 14.67 -0.29
C GLN A 109 -1.75 14.12 -1.72
N GLN A 110 -1.48 14.97 -2.70
CA GLN A 110 -1.26 14.56 -4.09
C GLN A 110 -0.02 13.66 -4.22
N GLN A 111 1.09 14.00 -3.54
CA GLN A 111 2.31 13.19 -3.54
C GLN A 111 2.06 11.79 -2.94
N ARG A 112 1.33 11.72 -1.81
CA ARG A 112 0.92 10.43 -1.21
C ARG A 112 0.04 9.60 -2.13
N LYS A 113 -0.95 10.22 -2.79
CA LYS A 113 -1.84 9.54 -3.75
C LYS A 113 -1.07 9.01 -4.96
N PHE A 114 -0.13 9.80 -5.50
CA PHE A 114 0.74 9.35 -6.57
C PHE A 114 1.58 8.15 -6.14
N LEU A 115 2.17 8.21 -4.94
CA LEU A 115 2.98 7.10 -4.42
C LEU A 115 2.14 5.83 -4.21
N GLN A 116 0.92 5.97 -3.68
CA GLN A 116 -0.05 4.87 -3.54
C GLN A 116 -0.38 4.26 -4.90
N PHE A 117 -0.58 5.10 -5.91
CA PHE A 117 -0.90 4.65 -7.26
C PHE A 117 0.23 3.82 -7.87
N VAL A 118 1.49 4.26 -7.74
CA VAL A 118 2.63 3.59 -8.38
C VAL A 118 3.24 2.46 -7.54
N THR A 119 3.10 2.48 -6.20
CA THR A 119 3.75 1.51 -5.31
C THR A 119 2.79 0.66 -4.47
N GLY A 120 1.50 1.02 -4.42
CA GLY A 120 0.56 0.42 -3.48
C GLY A 120 0.70 0.90 -2.02
N SER A 121 1.60 1.84 -1.74
CA SER A 121 1.78 2.45 -0.41
C SER A 121 1.73 3.98 -0.49
N PRO A 122 1.05 4.68 0.44
CA PRO A 122 1.00 6.14 0.44
C PRO A 122 2.23 6.75 1.12
N LYS A 123 3.22 5.91 1.51
CA LYS A 123 4.43 6.29 2.25
C LYS A 123 5.66 5.62 1.65
N LEU A 124 6.78 6.35 1.66
CA LEU A 124 8.07 5.79 1.28
C LEU A 124 8.56 4.82 2.36
N PRO A 125 9.27 3.74 1.99
CA PRO A 125 9.93 2.86 2.94
C PRO A 125 10.98 3.61 3.77
N VAL A 126 11.36 3.01 4.90
CA VAL A 126 12.47 3.51 5.74
C VAL A 126 13.74 3.56 4.87
N GLY A 127 14.28 4.77 4.66
CA GLY A 127 15.37 5.02 3.71
C GLY A 127 14.96 5.78 2.44
N GLY A 128 13.68 6.17 2.31
CA GLY A 128 13.18 7.05 1.24
C GLY A 128 13.14 6.38 -0.14
N PHE A 129 13.20 7.20 -1.20
CA PHE A 129 13.11 6.72 -2.59
C PHE A 129 14.14 5.64 -2.96
N ARG A 130 15.34 5.69 -2.35
CA ARG A 130 16.41 4.71 -2.62
C ARG A 130 16.07 3.29 -2.16
N SER A 131 15.13 3.19 -1.23
CA SER A 131 14.67 1.91 -0.69
C SER A 131 13.40 1.40 -1.39
N LEU A 132 12.92 2.10 -2.42
CA LEU A 132 11.91 1.56 -3.32
C LEU A 132 12.55 0.45 -4.14
N ASN A 133 12.11 -0.78 -3.89
CA ASN A 133 12.59 -1.96 -4.59
C ASN A 133 11.41 -2.57 -5.35
N PRO A 134 11.11 -2.07 -6.57
CA PRO A 134 10.12 -2.72 -7.40
C PRO A 134 10.65 -4.11 -7.78
N ARG A 135 9.87 -5.16 -7.50
CA ARG A 135 10.11 -6.48 -8.08
C ARG A 135 9.56 -6.51 -9.50
#